data_AF-A0A7L1AZE4-F1
#
_entry.id   AF-A0A7L1AZE4-F1
#
_cell.length_a   1.000
_cell.length_b   1.000
_cell.length_c   1.000
_cell.angle_alpha   90.00
_cell.angle_beta   90.00
_cell.angle_gamma   90.00
#
_symmetry.space_group_name_H-M   'P 1'
#
loop_
_entity.id
_entity.type
_entity.pdbx_description
1 polymer ?
#
loop_
_entity_poly.entity_id
_entity_poly.type
_entity_poly.pdbx_seq_one_letter_code
_entity_poly.pdbx_strand_id
1 'polypeptide(L)'
;GFPVFAWKGESEDDFWWCIDRCVNVEGWQPNMILDDGGDLTHWIYKKYPNMFKKIKGIVEESVTGVHRLYQLSKAGKLCVPAMNVNDSVTKQKFDNLYCCRESILDGLKRTTDMMFGGKQVVVCGYGEVGKGCCAALKAMGSIVYVTEIDPICALQACMDGFRLVKLNEVIRQVDIVITCTGNKNVVTREHLDRMKNSCIVCNMGHSNTEIDVASLRTPELTWERVRSQVDHVIWPDGKRIVLLAEGRLLNLSCSTVPTFVLSITATTQALALIELYNAPEGRYKQDVYLLPKKMDEYVASLHLPTFDAHLTELTDEQAKYLGLNKNGPFKPNYYR
;
A
#
# COMPACT_ATOMS: atom_id res chain seq x y z
N GLY A 1 -9.94 -2.62 29.13
CA GLY A 1 -9.75 -2.10 27.76
C GLY A 1 -8.70 -2.94 27.06
N PHE A 2 -8.45 -2.67 25.77
CA PHE A 2 -7.34 -3.27 25.02
C PHE A 2 -6.09 -2.38 25.12
N PRO A 3 -4.88 -2.95 25.28
CA PRO A 3 -3.65 -2.16 25.30
C PRO A 3 -3.34 -1.64 23.90
N VAL A 4 -3.26 -0.31 23.76
CA VAL A 4 -2.95 0.38 22.50
C VAL A 4 -1.88 1.42 22.76
N PHE A 5 -0.79 1.35 22.01
CA PHE A 5 0.34 2.28 22.09
C PHE A 5 0.50 2.93 20.72
N ALA A 6 -0.23 4.01 20.48
CA ALA A 6 -0.15 4.77 19.23
C ALA A 6 -0.71 6.18 19.42
N TRP A 7 -0.11 7.19 18.77
CA TRP A 7 -0.68 8.53 18.63
C TRP A 7 -0.19 9.25 17.37
N LYS A 8 -0.94 10.26 16.93
CA LYS A 8 -0.53 11.07 15.77
C LYS A 8 0.64 11.98 16.16
N GLY A 9 1.73 11.90 15.39
CA GLY A 9 2.91 12.77 15.58
C GLY A 9 4.02 12.17 16.45
N GLU A 10 4.10 10.84 16.51
CA GLU A 10 5.22 10.12 17.13
C GLU A 10 6.58 10.56 16.59
N SER A 11 7.58 10.62 17.47
CA SER A 11 8.99 10.60 17.08
C SER A 11 9.41 9.19 16.64
N GLU A 12 10.59 9.05 16.04
CA GLU A 12 11.13 7.73 15.69
C GLU A 12 11.38 6.85 16.93
N ASP A 13 11.79 7.46 18.05
CA ASP A 13 11.97 6.76 19.31
C ASP A 13 10.63 6.28 19.90
N ASP A 14 9.59 7.10 19.81
CA ASP A 14 8.22 6.73 20.24
C ASP A 14 7.69 5.56 19.41
N PHE A 15 7.88 5.58 18.10
CA PHE A 15 7.45 4.50 17.20
C PHE A 15 8.04 3.15 17.60
N TRP A 16 9.36 3.09 17.83
CA TRP A 16 10.02 1.86 18.26
C TRP A 16 9.65 1.45 19.69
N TRP A 17 9.40 2.43 20.57
CA TRP A 17 8.88 2.17 21.91
C TRP A 17 7.49 1.53 21.87
N CYS A 18 6.59 2.03 21.01
CA CYS A 18 5.25 1.48 20.81
C CYS A 18 5.31 0.02 20.33
N ILE A 19 6.17 -0.29 19.35
CA ILE A 19 6.39 -1.66 18.88
C ILE A 19 6.90 -2.56 20.02
N ASP A 20 7.88 -2.11 20.81
CA ASP A 20 8.43 -2.91 21.91
C ASP A 20 7.37 -3.23 22.98
N ARG A 21 6.47 -2.28 23.26
CA ARG A 21 5.35 -2.44 24.19
C ARG A 21 4.28 -3.43 23.72
N CYS A 22 4.21 -3.76 22.43
CA CYS A 22 3.36 -4.84 21.94
C CYS A 22 3.93 -6.24 22.21
N VAL A 23 5.23 -6.32 22.52
CA VAL A 23 5.99 -7.58 22.60
C VAL A 23 6.39 -7.91 24.03
N ASN A 24 6.92 -6.93 24.76
CA ASN A 24 7.62 -7.12 26.02
C ASN A 24 6.89 -6.44 27.18
N VAL A 25 5.79 -7.05 27.61
CA VAL A 25 5.02 -6.62 28.79
C VAL A 25 4.94 -7.77 29.77
N GLU A 26 5.03 -7.47 31.07
CA GLU A 26 4.95 -8.47 32.13
C GLU A 26 3.65 -9.28 32.02
N GLY A 27 3.77 -10.61 32.02
CA GLY A 27 2.64 -11.53 31.87
C GLY A 27 2.08 -11.67 30.43
N TRP A 28 2.70 -11.04 29.43
CA TRP A 28 2.28 -11.13 28.03
C TRP A 28 3.35 -11.79 27.16
N GLN A 29 2.93 -12.72 26.29
CA GLN A 29 3.77 -13.26 25.22
C GLN A 29 2.93 -13.40 23.94
N PRO A 30 3.26 -12.66 22.87
CA PRO A 30 2.56 -12.81 21.60
C PRO A 30 2.78 -14.22 21.03
N ASN A 31 1.71 -14.80 20.51
CA ASN A 31 1.71 -16.14 19.88
C ASN A 31 1.35 -16.08 18.38
N MET A 32 0.95 -14.93 17.88
CA MET A 32 0.65 -14.62 16.49
C MET A 32 1.17 -13.21 16.18
N ILE A 33 1.51 -12.95 14.94
CA ILE A 33 1.83 -11.59 14.45
C ILE A 33 0.83 -11.23 13.35
N LEU A 34 0.24 -10.05 13.46
CA LEU A 34 -0.42 -9.35 12.36
C LEU A 34 0.42 -8.09 12.09
N ASP A 35 0.96 -7.96 10.89
CA ASP A 35 1.97 -6.96 10.55
C ASP A 35 1.63 -6.23 9.24
N ASP A 36 2.05 -4.97 9.17
CA ASP A 36 1.93 -4.09 8.01
C ASP A 36 3.27 -3.35 7.84
N GLY A 37 4.08 -3.82 6.90
CA GLY A 37 5.42 -3.30 6.63
C GLY A 37 6.56 -4.21 7.14
N GLY A 38 6.23 -5.16 8.01
CA GLY A 38 7.16 -6.16 8.53
C GLY A 38 8.04 -5.67 9.69
N ASP A 39 7.73 -4.52 10.30
CA ASP A 39 8.56 -3.93 11.35
C ASP A 39 8.41 -4.66 12.68
N LEU A 40 7.20 -5.10 13.05
CA LEU A 40 6.98 -5.91 14.27
C LEU A 40 7.68 -7.27 14.15
N THR A 41 7.53 -7.92 13.00
CA THR A 41 8.22 -9.18 12.66
C THR A 41 9.73 -9.01 12.77
N HIS A 42 10.26 -7.94 12.17
CA HIS A 42 11.69 -7.65 12.21
C HIS A 42 12.20 -7.39 13.64
N TRP A 43 11.42 -6.64 14.43
CA TRP A 43 11.75 -6.32 15.81
C TRP A 43 11.82 -7.56 16.68
N ILE A 44 10.80 -8.42 16.63
CA ILE A 44 10.77 -9.68 17.39
C ILE A 44 11.90 -10.60 16.94
N TYR A 45 12.12 -10.75 15.62
CA TYR A 45 13.20 -11.56 15.08
C TYR A 45 14.57 -11.12 15.59
N LYS A 46 14.86 -9.82 15.63
CA LYS A 46 16.15 -9.29 16.07
C LYS A 46 16.32 -9.25 17.58
N LYS A 47 15.34 -8.73 18.32
CA LYS A 47 15.48 -8.46 19.77
C LYS A 47 15.00 -9.61 20.66
N TYR A 48 14.05 -10.41 20.17
CA TYR A 48 13.40 -11.47 20.96
C TYR A 48 13.44 -12.82 20.23
N PRO A 49 14.62 -13.34 19.82
CA PRO A 49 14.73 -14.53 18.97
C PRO A 49 14.15 -15.80 19.61
N ASN A 50 14.18 -15.91 20.94
CA ASN A 50 13.56 -17.03 21.65
C ASN A 50 12.03 -16.97 21.62
N MET A 51 11.45 -15.77 21.62
CA MET A 51 10.01 -15.56 21.48
C MET A 51 9.58 -15.79 20.03
N PHE A 52 10.37 -15.34 19.06
CA PHE A 52 10.09 -15.54 17.64
C PHE A 52 9.85 -17.01 17.29
N LYS A 53 10.63 -17.94 17.89
CA LYS A 53 10.47 -19.38 17.72
C LYS A 53 9.19 -19.98 18.31
N LYS A 54 8.50 -19.26 19.20
CA LYS A 54 7.26 -19.69 19.86
C LYS A 54 6.01 -19.14 19.17
N ILE A 55 6.17 -18.25 18.20
CA ILE A 55 5.06 -17.69 17.43
C ILE A 55 4.51 -18.78 16.51
N LYS A 56 3.18 -18.87 16.43
CA LYS A 56 2.50 -19.87 15.61
C LYS A 56 2.41 -19.45 14.15
N GLY A 57 2.34 -18.16 13.87
CA GLY A 57 2.37 -17.65 12.51
C GLY A 57 2.34 -16.13 12.40
N ILE A 58 2.62 -15.66 11.18
CA ILE A 58 2.66 -14.24 10.80
C ILE A 58 1.64 -14.02 9.70
N VAL A 59 0.86 -12.95 9.77
CA VAL A 59 -0.01 -12.47 8.69
C VAL A 59 0.51 -11.09 8.27
N GLU A 60 0.86 -10.92 7.01
CA GLU A 60 1.49 -9.68 6.51
C GLU A 60 0.68 -9.05 5.37
N GLU A 61 0.37 -7.77 5.54
CA GLU A 61 -0.51 -6.97 4.68
C GLU A 61 0.17 -6.30 3.50
N SER A 62 1.44 -5.90 3.66
CA SER A 62 2.11 -5.01 2.71
C SER A 62 3.00 -5.76 1.72
N VAL A 63 3.17 -5.18 0.53
CA VAL A 63 4.15 -5.65 -0.47
C VAL A 63 5.56 -5.70 0.13
N THR A 64 5.95 -4.68 0.89
CA THR A 64 7.29 -4.57 1.47
C THR A 64 7.55 -5.62 2.53
N GLY A 65 6.63 -5.80 3.47
CA GLY A 65 6.75 -6.81 4.52
C GLY A 65 6.76 -8.22 3.95
N VAL A 66 5.91 -8.50 2.94
CA VAL A 66 5.93 -9.79 2.23
C VAL A 66 7.28 -10.03 1.56
N HIS A 67 7.86 -9.02 0.92
CA HIS A 67 9.19 -9.14 0.32
C HIS A 67 10.28 -9.47 1.36
N ARG A 68 10.23 -8.84 2.55
CA ARG A 68 11.13 -9.15 3.68
C ARG A 68 10.93 -10.60 4.16
N LEU A 69 9.69 -11.08 4.25
CA LEU A 69 9.38 -12.47 4.62
C LEU A 69 9.93 -13.47 3.59
N TYR A 70 9.79 -13.22 2.29
CA TYR A 70 10.38 -14.07 1.26
C TYR A 70 11.92 -14.08 1.34
N GLN A 71 12.56 -12.96 1.68
CA GLN A 71 14.01 -12.93 1.91
C GLN A 71 14.41 -13.79 3.11
N LEU A 72 13.66 -13.72 4.21
CA LEU A 72 13.89 -14.57 5.38
C LEU A 72 13.69 -16.05 5.08
N SER A 73 12.62 -16.41 4.35
CA SER A 73 12.35 -17.79 3.91
C SER A 73 13.47 -18.32 3.02
N LYS A 74 13.84 -17.59 1.96
CA LYS A 74 14.94 -17.97 1.04
C LYS A 74 16.28 -18.13 1.76
N ALA A 75 16.52 -17.35 2.81
CA ALA A 75 17.74 -17.45 3.62
C ALA A 75 17.69 -18.57 4.68
N GLY A 76 16.58 -19.33 4.80
CA GLY A 76 16.38 -20.34 5.84
C GLY A 76 16.29 -19.75 7.25
N LYS A 77 15.93 -18.46 7.37
CA LYS A 77 15.89 -17.71 8.65
C LYS A 77 14.47 -17.49 9.17
N LEU A 78 13.45 -17.71 8.34
CA LEU A 78 12.06 -17.70 8.78
C LEU A 78 11.85 -18.94 9.67
N CYS A 79 11.40 -18.74 10.91
CA CYS A 79 11.24 -19.85 11.88
C CYS A 79 9.78 -20.30 12.04
N VAL A 80 8.83 -19.56 11.46
CA VAL A 80 7.39 -19.72 11.65
C VAL A 80 6.68 -19.55 10.30
N PRO A 81 5.53 -20.17 10.06
CA PRO A 81 4.79 -19.95 8.81
C PRO A 81 4.31 -18.51 8.72
N ALA A 82 4.30 -17.96 7.51
CA ALA A 82 3.73 -16.66 7.23
C ALA A 82 2.67 -16.74 6.15
N MET A 83 1.63 -15.92 6.25
CA MET A 83 0.61 -15.77 5.24
C MET A 83 0.69 -14.38 4.61
N ASN A 84 0.93 -14.39 3.31
CA ASN A 84 0.90 -13.23 2.45
C ASN A 84 -0.57 -12.93 2.12
N VAL A 85 -1.16 -11.99 2.87
CA VAL A 85 -2.50 -11.48 2.58
C VAL A 85 -2.45 -10.29 1.62
N ASN A 86 -1.28 -9.67 1.42
CA ASN A 86 -1.11 -8.67 0.37
C ASN A 86 -1.55 -9.22 -1.00
N ASP A 87 -1.22 -10.47 -1.31
CA ASP A 87 -1.49 -11.11 -2.60
C ASP A 87 -2.86 -11.80 -2.68
N SER A 88 -3.68 -11.68 -1.64
CA SER A 88 -5.12 -11.95 -1.77
C SER A 88 -5.74 -11.04 -2.82
N VAL A 89 -6.61 -11.60 -3.67
CA VAL A 89 -7.29 -10.82 -4.72
C VAL A 89 -8.13 -9.72 -4.08
N THR A 90 -8.78 -10.06 -2.97
CA THR A 90 -9.60 -9.13 -2.17
C THR A 90 -8.80 -8.01 -1.54
N LYS A 91 -7.50 -8.21 -1.27
CA LYS A 91 -6.62 -7.15 -0.79
C LYS A 91 -6.11 -6.30 -1.95
N GLN A 92 -5.46 -6.91 -2.94
CA GLN A 92 -4.84 -6.17 -4.06
C GLN A 92 -5.85 -5.30 -4.81
N LYS A 93 -7.05 -5.82 -5.09
CA LYS A 93 -8.04 -5.10 -5.89
C LYS A 93 -8.83 -4.06 -5.10
N PHE A 94 -9.03 -4.25 -3.81
CA PHE A 94 -9.86 -3.33 -3.04
C PHE A 94 -9.04 -2.28 -2.33
N ASP A 95 -7.98 -2.69 -1.64
CA ASP A 95 -7.09 -1.76 -0.96
C ASP A 95 -6.19 -1.02 -1.96
N ASN A 96 -5.33 -1.75 -2.67
CA ASN A 96 -4.33 -1.08 -3.50
C ASN A 96 -4.95 -0.34 -4.70
N LEU A 97 -6.08 -0.80 -5.24
CA LEU A 97 -6.74 -0.14 -6.38
C LEU A 97 -7.91 0.77 -5.95
N TYR A 98 -8.97 0.24 -5.33
CA TYR A 98 -10.18 1.03 -5.07
C TYR A 98 -10.01 2.07 -3.94
N CYS A 99 -9.33 1.75 -2.84
CA CYS A 99 -9.04 2.74 -1.80
C CYS A 99 -8.15 3.86 -2.36
N CYS A 100 -7.06 3.53 -3.06
CA CYS A 100 -6.18 4.54 -3.66
C CYS A 100 -6.89 5.42 -4.69
N ARG A 101 -7.87 4.89 -5.42
CA ARG A 101 -8.72 5.65 -6.35
C ARG A 101 -9.55 6.73 -5.64
N GLU A 102 -9.98 6.49 -4.41
CA GLU A 102 -10.73 7.49 -3.63
C GLU A 102 -9.79 8.41 -2.83
N SER A 103 -8.84 7.83 -2.12
CA SER A 103 -8.00 8.53 -1.15
C SER A 103 -7.01 9.51 -1.79
N ILE A 104 -6.62 9.31 -3.06
CA ILE A 104 -5.78 10.28 -3.77
C ILE A 104 -6.50 11.62 -3.92
N LEU A 105 -7.78 11.60 -4.29
CA LEU A 105 -8.57 12.81 -4.49
C LEU A 105 -8.83 13.50 -3.16
N ASP A 106 -9.20 12.73 -2.13
CA ASP A 106 -9.44 13.26 -0.79
C ASP A 106 -8.15 13.87 -0.19
N GLY A 107 -7.03 13.16 -0.26
CA GLY A 107 -5.73 13.62 0.23
C GLY A 107 -5.26 14.91 -0.47
N LEU A 108 -5.36 14.98 -1.80
CA LEU A 108 -5.02 16.20 -2.54
C LEU A 108 -5.99 17.34 -2.23
N LYS A 109 -7.30 17.06 -2.10
CA LYS A 109 -8.30 18.09 -1.77
C LYS A 109 -8.09 18.68 -0.39
N ARG A 110 -7.97 17.85 0.65
CA ARG A 110 -7.80 18.32 2.04
C ARG A 110 -6.52 19.13 2.24
N THR A 111 -5.46 18.83 1.49
CA THR A 111 -4.17 19.48 1.63
C THR A 111 -4.04 20.75 0.81
N THR A 112 -4.61 20.79 -0.40
CA THR A 112 -4.33 21.86 -1.37
C THR A 112 -5.56 22.63 -1.85
N ASP A 113 -6.77 22.12 -1.61
CA ASP A 113 -8.04 22.66 -2.11
C ASP A 113 -8.08 22.82 -3.65
N MET A 114 -7.11 22.26 -4.38
CA MET A 114 -6.86 22.59 -5.78
C MET A 114 -7.96 22.07 -6.71
N MET A 115 -8.18 22.76 -7.83
CA MET A 115 -9.00 22.23 -8.93
C MET A 115 -8.18 21.26 -9.79
N PHE A 116 -8.76 20.09 -10.10
CA PHE A 116 -8.11 19.04 -10.90
C PHE A 116 -8.26 19.23 -12.41
N GLY A 117 -9.44 19.69 -12.87
CA GLY A 117 -9.73 19.84 -14.29
C GLY A 117 -8.65 20.63 -15.06
N GLY A 118 -8.12 20.04 -16.13
CA GLY A 118 -7.08 20.61 -16.98
C GLY A 118 -5.66 20.60 -16.39
N LYS A 119 -5.45 20.14 -15.15
CA LYS A 119 -4.11 20.02 -14.55
C LYS A 119 -3.33 18.89 -15.21
N GLN A 120 -2.04 19.11 -15.41
CA GLN A 120 -1.09 18.11 -15.87
C GLN A 120 -0.55 17.35 -14.67
N VAL A 121 -0.79 16.04 -14.62
CA VAL A 121 -0.37 15.17 -13.52
C VAL A 121 0.53 14.08 -14.07
N VAL A 122 1.68 13.85 -13.44
CA VAL A 122 2.49 12.65 -13.71
C VAL A 122 2.39 11.69 -12.55
N VAL A 123 2.03 10.44 -12.85
CA VAL A 123 1.99 9.33 -11.91
C VAL A 123 3.16 8.39 -12.24
N CYS A 124 4.05 8.19 -11.27
CA CYS A 124 5.19 7.29 -11.41
C CYS A 124 4.82 5.90 -10.89
N GLY A 125 4.74 4.91 -11.78
CA GLY A 125 4.28 3.55 -11.49
C GLY A 125 2.82 3.35 -11.89
N TYR A 126 2.54 2.21 -12.53
CA TYR A 126 1.23 1.79 -13.05
C TYR A 126 0.87 0.37 -12.60
N GLY A 127 1.26 0.02 -11.37
CA GLY A 127 0.66 -1.07 -10.61
C GLY A 127 -0.77 -0.75 -10.15
N GLU A 128 -1.32 -1.52 -9.22
CA GLU A 128 -2.72 -1.32 -8.77
C GLU A 128 -2.95 0.07 -8.14
N VAL A 129 -2.00 0.58 -7.33
CA VAL A 129 -2.04 1.95 -6.77
C VAL A 129 -2.03 3.00 -7.88
N GLY A 130 -1.10 2.86 -8.83
CA GLY A 130 -0.99 3.76 -9.98
C GLY A 130 -2.26 3.78 -10.82
N LYS A 131 -2.82 2.61 -11.15
CA LYS A 131 -4.09 2.47 -11.88
C LYS A 131 -5.24 3.18 -11.16
N GLY A 132 -5.35 3.01 -9.84
CA GLY A 132 -6.36 3.69 -9.02
C GLY A 132 -6.21 5.20 -9.10
N CYS A 133 -4.99 5.71 -8.90
CA CYS A 133 -4.69 7.14 -8.97
C CYS A 133 -4.99 7.73 -10.35
N CYS A 134 -4.50 7.09 -11.41
CA CYS A 134 -4.69 7.52 -12.79
C CYS A 134 -6.18 7.56 -13.18
N ALA A 135 -6.94 6.51 -12.84
CA ALA A 135 -8.37 6.46 -13.12
C ALA A 135 -9.14 7.60 -12.43
N ALA A 136 -8.85 7.85 -11.15
CA ALA A 136 -9.49 8.92 -10.37
C ALA A 136 -9.22 10.31 -10.95
N LEU A 137 -7.95 10.62 -11.23
CA LEU A 137 -7.53 11.93 -11.72
C LEU A 137 -8.04 12.19 -13.15
N LYS A 138 -8.06 11.16 -14.00
CA LYS A 138 -8.65 11.23 -15.35
C LYS A 138 -10.15 11.52 -15.28
N ALA A 139 -10.88 10.85 -14.38
CA ALA A 139 -12.32 11.10 -14.18
C ALA A 139 -12.60 12.53 -13.71
N MET A 140 -11.67 13.15 -12.96
CA MET A 140 -11.74 14.55 -12.56
C MET A 140 -11.26 15.55 -13.63
N GLY A 141 -10.97 15.08 -14.86
CA GLY A 141 -10.58 15.91 -16.00
C GLY A 141 -9.12 16.35 -16.01
N SER A 142 -8.24 15.68 -15.25
CA SER A 142 -6.79 15.92 -15.31
C SER A 142 -6.18 15.29 -16.56
N ILE A 143 -5.10 15.90 -17.07
CA ILE A 143 -4.25 15.33 -18.13
C ILE A 143 -3.19 14.48 -17.43
N VAL A 144 -3.34 13.16 -17.49
CA VAL A 144 -2.49 12.22 -16.74
C VAL A 144 -1.42 11.60 -17.64
N TYR A 145 -0.17 11.76 -17.23
CA TYR A 145 1.01 11.09 -17.76
C TYR A 145 1.43 9.96 -16.83
N VAL A 146 2.02 8.91 -17.39
CA VAL A 146 2.51 7.74 -16.63
C VAL A 146 3.99 7.52 -16.93
N THR A 147 4.76 7.16 -15.91
CA THR A 147 6.12 6.61 -16.09
C THR A 147 6.14 5.18 -15.59
N GLU A 148 6.72 4.26 -16.36
CA GLU A 148 6.83 2.85 -15.99
C GLU A 148 8.17 2.24 -16.43
N ILE A 149 8.62 1.24 -15.68
CA ILE A 149 9.76 0.39 -15.99
C ILE A 149 9.31 -0.98 -16.51
N ASP A 150 8.14 -1.46 -16.11
CA ASP A 150 7.60 -2.74 -16.57
C ASP A 150 6.85 -2.54 -17.91
N PRO A 151 7.27 -3.20 -19.00
CA PRO A 151 6.63 -3.06 -20.31
C PRO A 151 5.17 -3.52 -20.34
N ILE A 152 4.77 -4.46 -19.48
CA ILE A 152 3.38 -4.93 -19.39
C ILE A 152 2.51 -3.83 -18.79
N CYS A 153 2.93 -3.26 -17.66
CA CYS A 153 2.23 -2.14 -17.01
C CYS A 153 2.22 -0.89 -17.91
N ALA A 154 3.33 -0.61 -18.59
CA ALA A 154 3.43 0.47 -19.56
C ALA A 154 2.44 0.30 -20.72
N LEU A 155 2.33 -0.90 -21.28
CA LEU A 155 1.36 -1.20 -22.33
C LEU A 155 -0.08 -1.06 -21.81
N GLN A 156 -0.38 -1.52 -20.59
CA GLN A 156 -1.68 -1.31 -19.96
C GLN A 156 -2.01 0.18 -19.85
N ALA A 157 -1.08 1.02 -19.39
CA ALA A 157 -1.28 2.47 -19.29
C ALA A 157 -1.62 3.08 -20.66
N CYS A 158 -0.90 2.69 -21.71
CA CYS A 158 -1.20 3.13 -23.08
C CYS A 158 -2.60 2.70 -23.54
N MET A 159 -3.01 1.45 -23.25
CA MET A 159 -4.32 0.92 -23.63
C MET A 159 -5.47 1.58 -22.84
N ASP A 160 -5.21 2.02 -21.61
CA ASP A 160 -6.16 2.80 -20.80
C ASP A 160 -6.20 4.29 -21.22
N GLY A 161 -5.43 4.67 -22.25
CA GLY A 161 -5.39 6.00 -22.85
C GLY A 161 -4.54 7.01 -22.08
N PHE A 162 -3.58 6.54 -21.29
CA PHE A 162 -2.57 7.39 -20.66
C PHE A 162 -1.33 7.52 -21.54
N ARG A 163 -0.70 8.68 -21.52
CA ARG A 163 0.56 8.88 -22.25
C ARG A 163 1.73 8.42 -21.39
N LEU A 164 2.42 7.39 -21.87
CA LEU A 164 3.69 6.95 -21.30
C LEU A 164 4.80 7.94 -21.65
N VAL A 165 5.53 8.40 -20.64
CA VAL A 165 6.62 9.40 -20.77
C VAL A 165 7.78 9.05 -19.85
N LYS A 166 8.94 9.67 -20.07
CA LYS A 166 9.98 9.75 -19.03
C LYS A 166 9.70 10.95 -18.14
N LEU A 167 9.95 10.83 -16.84
CA LEU A 167 9.73 11.94 -15.89
C LEU A 167 10.43 13.23 -16.35
N ASN A 168 11.68 13.11 -16.81
CA ASN A 168 12.48 14.21 -17.33
C ASN A 168 11.89 14.98 -18.52
N GLU A 169 10.99 14.36 -19.28
CA GLU A 169 10.33 15.00 -20.43
C GLU A 169 9.23 15.98 -20.00
N VAL A 170 8.57 15.71 -18.86
CA VAL A 170 7.38 16.45 -18.41
C VAL A 170 7.58 17.22 -17.10
N ILE A 171 8.68 17.00 -16.37
CA ILE A 171 8.89 17.55 -15.02
C ILE A 171 8.79 19.08 -14.94
N ARG A 172 9.12 19.79 -16.03
CA ARG A 172 9.09 21.26 -16.10
C ARG A 172 7.67 21.83 -16.26
N GLN A 173 6.70 21.04 -16.68
CA GLN A 173 5.37 21.52 -17.07
C GLN A 173 4.23 20.98 -16.19
N VAL A 174 4.42 19.85 -15.53
CA VAL A 174 3.38 19.20 -14.70
C VAL A 174 3.03 20.04 -13.47
N ASP A 175 1.75 20.03 -13.12
CA ASP A 175 1.20 20.65 -11.91
C ASP A 175 1.35 19.75 -10.68
N ILE A 176 1.25 18.43 -10.87
CA ILE A 176 1.28 17.44 -9.80
C ILE A 176 2.19 16.27 -10.17
N VAL A 177 3.00 15.82 -9.22
CA VAL A 177 3.86 14.64 -9.32
C VAL A 177 3.47 13.68 -8.19
N ILE A 178 3.10 12.46 -8.56
CA ILE A 178 2.63 11.42 -7.64
C ILE A 178 3.51 10.19 -7.82
N THR A 179 4.07 9.68 -6.74
CA THR A 179 4.89 8.46 -6.74
C THR A 179 4.10 7.27 -6.21
N CYS A 180 4.10 6.15 -6.94
CA CYS A 180 3.29 4.94 -6.69
C CYS A 180 4.09 3.64 -6.99
N THR A 181 5.41 3.66 -6.84
CA THR A 181 6.30 2.60 -7.34
C THR A 181 6.73 1.59 -6.27
N GLY A 182 6.70 1.97 -4.99
CA GLY A 182 7.32 1.22 -3.90
C GLY A 182 8.87 1.21 -3.95
N ASN A 183 9.50 2.04 -4.78
CA ASN A 183 10.95 2.06 -5.00
C ASN A 183 11.63 3.21 -4.23
N LYS A 184 12.90 3.48 -4.51
CA LYS A 184 13.68 4.55 -3.90
C LYS A 184 14.13 5.56 -4.95
N ASN A 185 14.15 6.85 -4.59
CA ASN A 185 14.69 7.94 -5.40
C ASN A 185 14.08 8.03 -6.81
N VAL A 186 12.76 7.82 -6.91
CA VAL A 186 11.99 8.02 -8.15
C VAL A 186 11.99 9.49 -8.53
N VAL A 187 11.77 10.36 -7.54
CA VAL A 187 11.86 11.82 -7.67
C VAL A 187 13.09 12.29 -6.90
N THR A 188 14.14 12.66 -7.63
CA THR A 188 15.43 13.11 -7.08
C THR A 188 15.49 14.63 -6.92
N ARG A 189 16.53 15.14 -6.26
CA ARG A 189 16.82 16.59 -6.19
C ARG A 189 16.82 17.25 -7.57
N GLU A 190 17.44 16.61 -8.56
CA GLU A 190 17.50 17.15 -9.93
C GLU A 190 16.11 17.35 -10.54
N HIS A 191 15.19 16.41 -10.31
CA HIS A 191 13.80 16.55 -10.75
C HIS A 191 13.12 17.73 -10.06
N LEU A 192 13.27 17.84 -8.74
CA LEU A 192 12.68 18.91 -7.91
C LEU A 192 13.24 20.31 -8.31
N ASP A 193 14.54 20.40 -8.58
CA ASP A 193 15.17 21.64 -9.05
C ASP A 193 14.56 22.13 -10.37
N ARG A 194 14.10 21.22 -11.23
CA ARG A 194 13.54 21.52 -12.56
C ARG A 194 12.02 21.72 -12.59
N MET A 195 11.31 21.46 -11.50
CA MET A 195 9.85 21.65 -11.45
C MET A 195 9.46 23.12 -11.61
N LYS A 196 8.25 23.38 -12.12
CA LYS A 196 7.70 24.73 -12.14
C LYS A 196 7.30 25.20 -10.74
N ASN A 197 7.20 26.52 -10.59
CA ASN A 197 6.71 27.13 -9.36
C ASN A 197 5.32 26.60 -8.98
N SER A 198 5.14 26.31 -7.69
CA SER A 198 3.94 25.75 -7.07
C SER A 198 3.56 24.34 -7.54
N CYS A 199 4.49 23.56 -8.11
CA CYS A 199 4.27 22.14 -8.38
C CYS A 199 3.98 21.39 -7.06
N ILE A 200 2.98 20.50 -7.07
CA ILE A 200 2.61 19.66 -5.94
C ILE A 200 3.31 18.31 -6.06
N VAL A 201 3.92 17.84 -4.97
CA VAL A 201 4.65 16.56 -4.95
C VAL A 201 4.16 15.73 -3.77
N CYS A 202 3.74 14.49 -4.06
CA CYS A 202 3.27 13.56 -3.03
C CYS A 202 3.62 12.10 -3.34
N ASN A 203 3.54 11.27 -2.31
CA ASN A 203 3.79 9.84 -2.35
C ASN A 203 2.52 9.08 -1.99
N MET A 204 2.13 8.13 -2.84
CA MET A 204 1.05 7.16 -2.62
C MET A 204 1.60 5.72 -2.50
N GLY A 205 2.90 5.52 -2.73
CA GLY A 205 3.56 4.24 -2.58
C GLY A 205 4.12 4.04 -1.18
N HIS A 206 5.39 3.67 -1.06
CA HIS A 206 5.92 3.14 0.21
C HIS A 206 6.74 4.15 1.01
N SER A 207 6.50 4.18 2.34
CA SER A 207 7.29 4.93 3.33
C SER A 207 7.48 6.40 2.90
N ASN A 208 8.71 6.92 2.95
CA ASN A 208 9.09 8.24 2.46
C ASN A 208 10.28 8.20 1.48
N THR A 209 10.54 7.05 0.86
CA THR A 209 11.78 6.81 0.11
C THR A 209 11.69 7.09 -1.38
N GLU A 210 10.48 7.21 -1.93
CA GLU A 210 10.28 7.46 -3.36
C GLU A 210 10.70 8.86 -3.79
N ILE A 211 10.57 9.83 -2.87
CA ILE A 211 10.97 11.22 -3.07
C ILE A 211 12.22 11.47 -2.21
N ASP A 212 13.26 12.05 -2.81
CA ASP A 212 14.49 12.40 -2.11
C ASP A 212 14.32 13.67 -1.25
N VAL A 213 13.51 13.57 -0.19
CA VAL A 213 13.25 14.66 0.75
C VAL A 213 14.49 15.02 1.57
N ALA A 214 15.37 14.05 1.82
CA ALA A 214 16.62 14.27 2.55
C ALA A 214 17.50 15.30 1.83
N SER A 215 17.59 15.22 0.51
CA SER A 215 18.32 16.20 -0.31
C SER A 215 17.78 17.63 -0.23
N LEU A 216 16.56 17.84 0.27
CA LEU A 216 15.95 19.17 0.43
C LEU A 216 16.27 19.82 1.79
N ARG A 217 16.93 19.12 2.71
CA ARG A 217 17.33 19.64 4.01
C ARG A 217 18.68 20.36 3.90
N THR A 218 18.70 21.45 3.16
CA THR A 218 19.90 22.28 2.93
C THR A 218 19.70 23.71 3.46
N PRO A 219 20.78 24.43 3.84
CA PRO A 219 20.67 25.80 4.32
C PRO A 219 20.13 26.79 3.29
N GLU A 220 20.29 26.52 1.98
CA GLU A 220 19.79 27.42 0.94
C GLU A 220 18.29 27.31 0.66
N LEU A 221 17.62 26.25 1.15
CA LEU A 221 16.19 26.06 0.96
C LEU A 221 15.42 26.49 2.19
N THR A 222 14.46 27.39 2.00
CA THR A 222 13.55 27.80 3.07
C THR A 222 12.37 26.84 3.13
N TRP A 223 12.12 26.28 4.32
CA TRP A 223 10.96 25.45 4.60
C TRP A 223 9.91 26.27 5.36
N GLU A 224 8.71 26.35 4.80
CA GLU A 224 7.57 27.02 5.42
C GLU A 224 6.41 26.03 5.57
N ARG A 225 6.06 25.70 6.81
CA ARG A 225 4.87 24.86 7.09
C ARG A 225 3.62 25.71 6.92
N VAL A 226 2.84 25.44 5.88
CA VAL A 226 1.61 26.19 5.57
C VAL A 226 0.45 25.71 6.43
N ARG A 227 0.34 24.39 6.59
CA ARG A 227 -0.65 23.71 7.46
C ARG A 227 -0.14 22.30 7.77
N SER A 228 -0.89 21.56 8.59
CA SER A 228 -0.54 20.18 8.92
C SER A 228 -0.32 19.35 7.64
N GLN A 229 0.83 18.68 7.54
CA GLN A 229 1.23 17.85 6.40
C GLN A 229 1.39 18.61 5.05
N VAL A 230 1.50 19.93 5.06
CA VAL A 230 1.74 20.73 3.84
C VAL A 230 2.89 21.70 4.08
N ASP A 231 3.97 21.48 3.34
CA ASP A 231 5.19 22.27 3.43
C ASP A 231 5.48 22.94 2.08
N HIS A 232 5.78 24.23 2.12
CA HIS A 232 6.42 24.91 1.01
C HIS A 232 7.94 24.77 1.16
N VAL A 233 8.58 24.25 0.12
CA VAL A 233 10.04 24.25 -0.02
C VAL A 233 10.40 25.32 -1.05
N ILE A 234 11.14 26.34 -0.62
CA ILE A 234 11.36 27.58 -1.38
C ILE A 234 12.84 27.71 -1.73
N TRP A 235 13.13 27.85 -3.02
CA TRP A 235 14.47 28.07 -3.56
C TRP A 235 14.88 29.54 -3.44
N PRO A 236 16.19 29.85 -3.50
CA PRO A 236 16.70 31.23 -3.44
C PRO A 236 16.15 32.16 -4.53
N ASP A 237 15.73 31.60 -5.68
CA ASP A 237 15.13 32.32 -6.79
C ASP A 237 13.62 32.61 -6.60
N GLY A 238 13.04 32.16 -5.48
CA GLY A 238 11.63 32.33 -5.15
C GLY A 238 10.71 31.22 -5.68
N LYS A 239 11.22 30.25 -6.45
CA LYS A 239 10.46 29.05 -6.84
C LYS A 239 10.05 28.28 -5.59
N ARG A 240 8.77 27.89 -5.50
CA ARG A 240 8.25 27.04 -4.43
C ARG A 240 7.77 25.69 -4.95
N ILE A 241 7.93 24.65 -4.15
CA ILE A 241 7.26 23.35 -4.32
C ILE A 241 6.34 23.13 -3.14
N VAL A 242 5.15 22.58 -3.39
CA VAL A 242 4.20 22.15 -2.35
C VAL A 242 4.45 20.67 -2.08
N LEU A 243 5.17 20.35 -1.00
CA LEU A 243 5.46 18.99 -0.58
C LEU A 243 4.40 18.53 0.41
N LEU A 244 3.75 17.40 0.10
CA LEU A 244 2.74 16.82 0.97
C LEU A 244 3.32 15.74 1.87
N ALA A 245 2.91 15.75 3.14
CA ALA A 245 3.27 14.77 4.18
C ALA A 245 4.77 14.50 4.33
N GLU A 246 5.63 15.46 3.94
CA GLU A 246 7.09 15.28 3.91
C GLU A 246 7.52 14.01 3.16
N GLY A 247 6.80 13.66 2.09
CA GLY A 247 7.04 12.49 1.26
C GLY A 247 6.50 11.17 1.82
N ARG A 248 5.84 11.17 2.98
CA ARG A 248 5.11 10.00 3.50
C ARG A 248 3.82 9.74 2.72
N LEU A 249 3.20 8.59 2.99
CA LEU A 249 1.95 8.16 2.35
C LEU A 249 0.84 9.20 2.51
N LEU A 250 0.39 9.77 1.40
CA LEU A 250 -0.63 10.81 1.35
C LEU A 250 -1.98 10.30 1.87
N ASN A 251 -2.39 9.11 1.44
CA ASN A 251 -3.68 8.52 1.80
C ASN A 251 -3.83 8.26 3.31
N LEU A 252 -2.75 7.92 4.00
CA LEU A 252 -2.76 7.71 5.45
C LEU A 252 -2.50 8.99 6.26
N SER A 253 -1.65 9.88 5.74
CA SER A 253 -1.26 11.10 6.46
C SER A 253 -2.29 12.22 6.33
N CYS A 254 -2.97 12.27 5.18
CA CYS A 254 -3.79 13.40 4.76
C CYS A 254 -5.23 13.01 4.37
N SER A 255 -5.57 11.72 4.39
CA SER A 255 -6.90 11.19 4.07
C SER A 255 -7.28 10.12 5.10
N THR A 256 -8.31 9.33 4.81
CA THR A 256 -8.83 8.24 5.63
C THR A 256 -9.16 7.06 4.73
N VAL A 257 -8.81 5.84 5.15
CA VAL A 257 -9.17 4.62 4.42
C VAL A 257 -10.70 4.41 4.52
N PRO A 258 -11.41 4.21 3.40
CA PRO A 258 -12.84 3.91 3.44
C PRO A 258 -13.14 2.65 4.26
N THR A 259 -14.13 2.75 5.15
CA THR A 259 -14.47 1.65 6.08
C THR A 259 -14.85 0.36 5.36
N PHE A 260 -15.46 0.46 4.18
CA PHE A 260 -15.81 -0.71 3.37
C PHE A 260 -14.58 -1.49 2.89
N VAL A 261 -13.55 -0.78 2.41
CA VAL A 261 -12.30 -1.41 2.00
C VAL A 261 -11.56 -1.99 3.21
N LEU A 262 -11.55 -1.26 4.34
CA LEU A 262 -10.99 -1.75 5.58
C LEU A 262 -11.70 -3.03 6.06
N SER A 263 -13.02 -3.13 5.91
CA SER A 263 -13.80 -4.33 6.24
C SER A 263 -13.31 -5.55 5.45
N ILE A 264 -13.07 -5.38 4.15
CA ILE A 264 -12.57 -6.46 3.28
C ILE A 264 -11.19 -6.90 3.75
N THR A 265 -10.25 -5.97 3.89
CA THR A 265 -8.87 -6.28 4.30
C THR A 265 -8.81 -6.91 5.70
N ALA A 266 -9.54 -6.34 6.67
CA ALA A 266 -9.59 -6.85 8.04
C ALA A 266 -10.23 -8.24 8.11
N THR A 267 -11.24 -8.52 7.27
CA THR A 267 -11.84 -9.87 7.17
C THR A 267 -10.82 -10.86 6.60
N THR A 268 -10.07 -10.48 5.56
CA THR A 268 -8.99 -11.30 4.98
C THR A 268 -7.91 -11.61 6.02
N GLN A 269 -7.47 -10.61 6.79
CA GLN A 269 -6.50 -10.78 7.87
C GLN A 269 -7.03 -11.67 9.00
N ALA A 270 -8.27 -11.46 9.45
CA ALA A 270 -8.88 -12.26 10.50
C ALA A 270 -8.98 -13.73 10.09
N LEU A 271 -9.40 -14.01 8.85
CA LEU A 271 -9.45 -15.37 8.31
C LEU A 271 -8.06 -15.99 8.21
N ALA A 272 -7.04 -15.23 7.79
CA ALA A 272 -5.65 -15.68 7.77
C ALA A 272 -5.13 -16.05 9.17
N LEU A 273 -5.44 -15.21 10.17
CA LEU A 273 -5.10 -15.48 11.58
C LEU A 273 -5.78 -16.75 12.09
N ILE A 274 -7.08 -16.90 11.82
CA ILE A 274 -7.85 -18.10 12.21
C ILE A 274 -7.28 -19.35 11.56
N GLU A 275 -6.93 -19.29 10.28
CA GLU A 275 -6.34 -20.40 9.53
C GLU A 275 -4.99 -20.83 10.11
N LEU A 276 -4.05 -19.89 10.31
CA LEU A 276 -2.75 -20.23 10.89
C LEU A 276 -2.86 -20.71 12.34
N TYR A 277 -3.71 -20.08 13.15
CA TYR A 277 -3.84 -20.41 14.56
C TYR A 277 -4.39 -21.83 14.79
N ASN A 278 -5.35 -22.25 13.95
CA ASN A 278 -6.01 -23.55 14.05
C ASN A 278 -5.39 -24.62 13.12
N ALA A 279 -4.36 -24.27 12.34
CA ALA A 279 -3.70 -25.22 11.46
C ALA A 279 -3.14 -26.40 12.26
N PRO A 280 -3.43 -27.66 11.86
CA PRO A 280 -2.82 -28.82 12.50
C PRO A 280 -1.29 -28.80 12.30
N GLU A 281 -0.57 -29.38 13.26
CA GLU A 281 0.88 -29.47 13.21
C GLU A 281 1.35 -30.11 11.90
N GLY A 282 2.32 -29.47 11.24
CA GLY A 282 2.87 -29.93 9.96
C GLY A 282 2.11 -29.48 8.70
N ARG A 283 0.93 -28.84 8.81
CA ARG A 283 0.21 -28.28 7.64
C ARG A 283 1.02 -27.18 6.94
N TYR A 284 1.56 -26.25 7.72
CA TYR A 284 2.41 -25.17 7.23
C TYR A 284 3.83 -25.37 7.75
N LYS A 285 4.80 -25.19 6.85
CA LYS A 285 6.23 -25.20 7.16
C LYS A 285 6.71 -23.76 7.37
N GLN A 286 8.00 -23.59 7.59
CA GLN A 286 8.65 -22.30 7.79
C GLN A 286 8.82 -21.54 6.46
N ASP A 287 7.71 -21.23 5.82
CA ASP A 287 7.66 -20.58 4.50
C ASP A 287 6.48 -19.59 4.41
N VAL A 288 6.42 -18.85 3.31
CA VAL A 288 5.39 -17.86 3.00
C VAL A 288 4.32 -18.47 2.11
N TYR A 289 3.09 -18.49 2.58
CA TYR A 289 1.92 -19.07 1.91
C TYR A 289 0.96 -17.99 1.44
N LEU A 290 0.22 -18.29 0.36
CA LEU A 290 -0.93 -17.50 -0.05
C LEU A 290 -2.17 -17.94 0.72
N LEU A 291 -3.10 -17.00 0.96
CA LEU A 291 -4.42 -17.33 1.47
C LEU A 291 -5.14 -18.27 0.48
N PRO A 292 -5.79 -19.36 0.94
CA PRO A 292 -6.56 -20.23 0.05
C PRO A 292 -7.64 -19.44 -0.73
N LYS A 293 -7.74 -19.67 -2.03
CA LYS A 293 -8.71 -18.94 -2.90
C LYS A 293 -10.15 -19.00 -2.42
N LYS A 294 -10.56 -20.13 -1.86
CA LYS A 294 -11.90 -20.29 -1.30
C LYS A 294 -12.18 -19.32 -0.16
N MET A 295 -11.16 -18.96 0.62
CA MET A 295 -11.28 -17.95 1.68
C MET A 295 -11.36 -16.55 1.07
N ASP A 296 -10.60 -16.25 0.03
CA ASP A 296 -10.73 -14.99 -0.73
C ASP A 296 -12.15 -14.80 -1.31
N GLU A 297 -12.71 -15.85 -1.93
CA GLU A 297 -14.09 -15.85 -2.44
C GLU A 297 -15.10 -15.71 -1.30
N TYR A 298 -14.85 -16.34 -0.16
CA TYR A 298 -15.68 -16.21 1.02
C TYR A 298 -15.70 -14.77 1.55
N VAL A 299 -14.54 -14.11 1.66
CA VAL A 299 -14.45 -12.68 2.02
C VAL A 299 -15.32 -11.85 1.08
N ALA A 300 -15.17 -12.03 -0.23
CA ALA A 300 -15.99 -11.30 -1.19
C ALA A 300 -17.49 -11.55 -0.98
N SER A 301 -17.89 -12.82 -0.78
CA SER A 301 -19.31 -13.18 -0.57
C SER A 301 -19.94 -12.53 0.65
N LEU A 302 -19.16 -12.31 1.72
CA LEU A 302 -19.64 -11.65 2.95
C LEU A 302 -20.00 -10.18 2.73
N HIS A 303 -19.39 -9.54 1.73
CA HIS A 303 -19.56 -8.10 1.47
C HIS A 303 -20.59 -7.81 0.38
N LEU A 304 -20.96 -8.79 -0.46
CA LEU A 304 -21.95 -8.59 -1.53
C LEU A 304 -23.34 -8.12 -1.05
N PRO A 305 -23.88 -8.58 0.10
CA PRO A 305 -25.18 -8.12 0.57
C PRO A 305 -25.28 -6.61 0.79
N THR A 306 -24.17 -5.89 1.03
CA THR A 306 -24.21 -4.42 1.20
C THR A 306 -24.56 -3.67 -0.09
N PHE A 307 -24.47 -4.34 -1.25
CA PHE A 307 -24.80 -3.79 -2.55
C PHE A 307 -26.13 -4.30 -3.11
N ASP A 308 -26.91 -5.04 -2.32
CA ASP A 308 -28.07 -5.79 -2.82
C ASP A 308 -27.69 -6.72 -4.00
N ALA A 309 -26.47 -7.28 -3.94
CA ALA A 309 -25.95 -8.13 -5.01
C ALA A 309 -26.40 -9.57 -4.82
N HIS A 310 -26.96 -10.15 -5.88
CA HIS A 310 -27.41 -11.54 -5.93
C HIS A 310 -26.51 -12.37 -6.84
N LEU A 311 -25.82 -13.37 -6.27
CA LEU A 311 -24.96 -14.27 -7.04
C LEU A 311 -25.77 -15.31 -7.80
N THR A 312 -25.44 -15.51 -9.07
CA THR A 312 -25.95 -16.63 -9.86
C THR A 312 -25.32 -17.94 -9.40
N GLU A 313 -26.15 -18.96 -9.18
CA GLU A 313 -25.69 -20.31 -8.83
C GLU A 313 -25.48 -21.16 -10.08
N LEU A 314 -24.42 -21.98 -10.08
CA LEU A 314 -24.19 -22.96 -11.14
C LEU A 314 -25.22 -24.09 -11.06
N THR A 315 -25.79 -24.49 -12.20
CA THR A 315 -26.53 -25.75 -12.30
C THR A 315 -25.57 -26.95 -12.22
N ASP A 316 -26.08 -28.16 -11.94
CA ASP A 316 -25.24 -29.36 -11.93
C ASP A 316 -24.59 -29.63 -13.29
N GLU A 317 -25.31 -29.34 -14.37
CA GLU A 317 -24.81 -29.47 -15.74
C GLU A 317 -23.65 -28.50 -16.01
N GLN A 318 -23.79 -27.23 -15.61
CA GLN A 318 -22.73 -26.22 -15.77
C GLN A 318 -21.49 -26.57 -14.94
N ALA A 319 -21.67 -26.99 -13.68
CA ALA A 319 -20.58 -27.37 -12.80
C ALA A 319 -19.80 -28.58 -13.36
N LYS A 320 -20.53 -29.59 -13.87
CA LYS A 320 -19.92 -30.75 -14.53
C LYS A 320 -19.19 -30.36 -15.82
N TYR A 321 -19.77 -29.50 -16.65
CA TYR A 321 -19.16 -29.03 -17.90
C TYR A 321 -17.84 -28.28 -17.65
N LEU A 322 -17.80 -27.42 -16.63
CA LEU A 322 -16.59 -26.66 -16.27
C LEU A 322 -15.58 -27.47 -15.43
N GLY A 323 -15.99 -28.62 -14.90
CA GLY A 323 -15.16 -29.40 -13.96
C GLY A 323 -14.94 -28.67 -12.62
N LEU A 324 -15.94 -27.91 -12.16
CA LEU A 324 -15.86 -27.10 -10.94
C LEU A 324 -16.82 -27.59 -9.86
N ASN A 325 -16.49 -27.32 -8.61
CA ASN A 325 -17.46 -27.43 -7.51
C ASN A 325 -18.41 -26.24 -7.56
N LYS A 326 -19.71 -26.45 -7.32
CA LYS A 326 -20.72 -25.36 -7.24
C LYS A 326 -20.38 -24.28 -6.21
N ASN A 327 -19.60 -24.63 -5.19
CA ASN A 327 -19.19 -23.76 -4.09
C ASN A 327 -17.73 -23.29 -4.21
N GLY A 328 -17.15 -23.35 -5.41
CA GLY A 328 -15.81 -22.90 -5.71
C GLY A 328 -14.68 -23.80 -5.19
N PRO A 329 -13.40 -23.40 -5.39
CA PRO A 329 -13.00 -22.15 -6.02
C PRO A 329 -13.36 -22.08 -7.51
N PHE A 330 -13.78 -20.90 -7.97
CA PHE A 330 -14.30 -20.68 -9.33
C PHE A 330 -13.23 -20.27 -10.33
N LYS A 331 -12.01 -20.02 -9.87
CA LYS A 331 -10.86 -19.65 -10.71
C LYS A 331 -9.61 -20.43 -10.29
N PRO A 332 -8.75 -20.81 -11.26
CA PRO A 332 -7.50 -21.51 -10.96
C PRO A 332 -6.50 -20.56 -10.28
N ASN A 333 -5.47 -21.14 -9.64
CA ASN A 333 -4.46 -20.40 -8.87
C ASN A 333 -3.75 -19.28 -9.64
N TYR A 334 -3.56 -19.45 -10.95
CA TYR A 334 -2.87 -18.50 -11.82
C TYR A 334 -3.75 -17.38 -12.38
N TYR A 335 -5.04 -17.32 -12.02
CA TYR A 335 -5.94 -16.25 -12.46
C TYR A 335 -5.55 -14.90 -11.83
N ARG A 336 -5.48 -13.84 -12.65
CA ARG A 336 -4.97 -12.50 -12.29
C ARG A 336 -6.06 -11.44 -12.30
#